data_AF-A0A1R4GY67-F1
#
_entry.id   AF-A0A1R4GY67-F1
#
_cell.length_a   1.000
_cell.length_b   1.000
_cell.length_c   1.000
_cell.angle_alpha   90.00
_cell.angle_beta   90.00
_cell.angle_gamma   90.00
#
_symmetry.space_group_name_H-M   'P 1'
#
loop_
_entity.id
_entity.type
_entity.pdbx_description
1 polymer ?
#
loop_
_entity_poly.entity_id
_entity_poly.type
_entity_poly.pdbx_seq_one_letter_code
_entity_poly.pdbx_strand_id
1 'polypeptide(L)'
;MSMKKLMTSLLSNTVLSSSVSSSAGKLALSAVIGSVALIGSTLAQAAQTTIPVDLSRATATKHEIAVLQVLSEVCPPMLNRQQRQNFQKTYNQQLKQMLPSIDNPKAAIRYLSTQQDYRTILSSMRNWTLSYSRDENLALCTDLASADF
;
A
#
# COMPACT_ATOMS: atom_id res chain seq x y z
N MET A 1 -0.51 12.99 17.01
CA MET A 1 -1.84 12.89 16.34
C MET A 1 -2.23 11.41 16.31
N SER A 2 -3.33 10.99 16.94
CA SER A 2 -3.62 9.55 17.13
C SER A 2 -3.96 8.87 15.78
N MET A 3 -3.48 7.64 15.55
CA MET A 3 -3.74 6.80 14.36
C MET A 3 -5.20 6.82 13.90
N LYS A 4 -6.13 6.86 14.86
CA LYS A 4 -7.56 7.02 14.61
C LYS A 4 -7.87 8.25 13.78
N LYS A 5 -7.24 9.41 14.01
CA LYS A 5 -7.45 10.62 13.19
C LYS A 5 -6.96 10.47 11.76
N LEU A 6 -5.82 9.79 11.54
CA LEU A 6 -5.36 9.51 10.18
C LEU A 6 -6.39 8.63 9.48
N MET A 7 -6.81 7.54 10.11
CA MET A 7 -7.80 6.62 9.56
C MET A 7 -9.20 7.23 9.41
N THR A 8 -9.64 8.08 10.34
CA THR A 8 -10.89 8.84 10.23
C THR A 8 -10.81 9.83 9.07
N SER A 9 -9.68 10.51 8.86
CA SER A 9 -9.49 11.36 7.68
C SER A 9 -9.57 10.57 6.36
N LEU A 10 -9.08 9.33 6.33
CA LEU A 10 -9.17 8.46 5.15
C LEU A 10 -10.61 7.90 4.98
N LEU A 11 -11.33 7.63 6.07
CA LEU A 11 -12.66 7.00 6.03
C LEU A 11 -13.83 7.99 5.94
N SER A 12 -13.65 9.27 6.28
CA SER A 12 -14.76 10.24 6.37
C SER A 12 -15.13 10.95 5.06
N ASN A 13 -14.37 10.76 3.96
CA ASN A 13 -14.63 11.42 2.68
C ASN A 13 -15.44 10.57 1.68
N THR A 14 -16.39 9.74 2.13
CA THR A 14 -17.46 9.25 1.26
C THR A 14 -18.49 10.35 1.01
N VAL A 15 -18.13 11.32 0.18
CA VAL A 15 -19.11 12.20 -0.46
C VAL A 15 -19.54 11.51 -1.76
N LEU A 16 -20.73 10.94 -1.68
CA LEU A 16 -21.45 10.36 -2.81
C LEU A 16 -21.78 11.48 -3.81
N SER A 17 -21.16 11.46 -4.99
CA SER A 17 -21.56 12.14 -6.24
C SER A 17 -20.51 11.78 -7.30
N SER A 18 -20.79 11.39 -8.53
CA SER A 18 -22.01 11.49 -9.33
C SER A 18 -21.92 10.51 -10.52
N SER A 19 -23.10 10.13 -11.02
CA SER A 19 -23.42 9.57 -12.34
C SER A 19 -22.38 9.72 -13.45
N VAL A 20 -22.05 8.62 -14.15
CA VAL A 20 -21.56 8.67 -15.53
C VAL A 20 -22.47 7.87 -16.46
N SER A 21 -23.01 8.60 -17.43
CA SER A 21 -23.87 8.16 -18.51
C SER A 21 -23.12 7.28 -19.52
N SER A 22 -23.88 6.36 -20.10
CA SER A 22 -23.55 5.54 -21.26
C SER A 22 -22.98 6.33 -22.44
N SER A 23 -21.95 5.81 -23.08
CA SER A 23 -21.83 5.89 -24.53
C SER A 23 -21.02 4.72 -25.09
N ALA A 24 -21.68 3.99 -25.98
CA ALA A 24 -21.13 2.92 -26.78
C ALA A 24 -20.13 3.49 -27.80
N GLY A 25 -18.99 2.83 -27.93
CA GLY A 25 -18.01 3.09 -28.99
C GLY A 25 -17.32 1.78 -29.34
N LYS A 26 -17.78 1.15 -30.43
CA LYS A 26 -17.13 0.00 -31.06
C LYS A 26 -15.80 0.43 -31.71
N LEU A 27 -15.00 -0.58 -32.12
CA LEU A 27 -13.83 -0.56 -33.02
C LEU A 27 -12.49 -0.44 -32.26
N ALA A 28 -11.43 -1.20 -32.51
CA ALA A 28 -11.15 -2.23 -33.53
C ALA A 28 -9.96 -3.09 -33.06
N LEU A 29 -9.92 -4.33 -33.53
CA LEU A 29 -8.76 -5.24 -33.53
C LEU A 29 -7.53 -4.56 -34.15
N SER A 30 -6.35 -4.74 -33.54
CA SER A 30 -5.10 -4.84 -34.28
C SER A 30 -4.12 -5.73 -33.52
N ALA A 31 -3.90 -6.91 -34.08
CA ALA A 31 -2.86 -7.84 -33.71
C ALA A 31 -1.52 -7.34 -34.25
N VAL A 32 -0.50 -7.30 -33.39
CA VAL A 32 0.91 -7.29 -33.83
C VAL A 32 1.62 -8.40 -33.06
N ILE A 33 2.01 -9.42 -33.82
CA ILE A 33 2.89 -10.51 -33.42
C ILE A 33 4.32 -9.97 -33.50
N GLY A 34 5.04 -10.03 -32.39
CA GLY A 34 6.46 -9.67 -32.33
C GLY A 34 7.16 -10.48 -31.25
N SER A 35 7.73 -11.61 -31.65
CA SER A 35 8.52 -12.49 -30.79
C SER A 35 9.81 -11.80 -30.32
N VAL A 36 10.00 -11.66 -29.00
CA VAL A 36 11.29 -11.25 -28.41
C VAL A 36 11.73 -12.26 -27.36
N ALA A 37 13.00 -12.61 -27.49
CA ALA A 37 13.82 -13.60 -26.82
C ALA A 37 13.55 -13.82 -25.31
N LEU A 38 13.56 -15.10 -24.93
CA LEU A 38 13.65 -15.58 -23.56
C LEU A 38 15.04 -15.25 -22.99
N ILE A 39 15.14 -14.19 -22.20
CA ILE A 39 16.32 -13.94 -21.35
C ILE A 39 16.09 -14.71 -20.05
N GLY A 40 16.86 -15.78 -19.87
CA GLY A 40 16.91 -16.58 -18.65
C GLY A 40 17.49 -15.77 -17.50
N SER A 41 16.63 -15.15 -16.70
CA SER A 41 17.00 -14.54 -15.43
C SER A 41 17.09 -15.64 -14.38
N THR A 42 18.31 -16.00 -13.98
CA THR A 42 18.56 -16.82 -12.78
C THR A 42 18.12 -16.03 -11.56
N LEU A 43 16.88 -16.24 -11.12
CA LEU A 43 16.42 -15.75 -9.83
C LEU A 43 17.09 -16.61 -8.76
N ALA A 44 18.10 -16.05 -8.09
CA ALA A 44 18.47 -16.51 -6.77
C ALA A 44 17.28 -16.24 -5.84
N GLN A 45 16.33 -17.19 -5.80
CA GLN A 45 15.36 -17.27 -4.72
C GLN A 45 16.15 -17.59 -3.45
N ALA A 46 16.57 -16.55 -2.74
CA ALA A 46 16.84 -16.69 -1.32
C ALA A 46 15.59 -17.33 -0.72
N ALA A 47 15.73 -18.56 -0.21
CA ALA A 47 14.65 -19.30 0.42
C ALA A 47 14.19 -18.51 1.65
N GLN A 48 13.24 -17.59 1.45
CA GLN A 48 12.50 -16.99 2.54
C GLN A 48 11.59 -18.09 3.06
N THR A 49 11.90 -18.60 4.25
CA THR A 49 11.02 -19.50 4.99
C THR A 49 9.70 -18.78 5.19
N THR A 50 8.72 -19.15 4.38
CA THR A 50 7.39 -18.58 4.38
C THR A 50 6.60 -19.14 5.56
N ILE A 51 6.95 -18.73 6.77
CA ILE A 51 6.22 -19.14 7.98
C ILE A 51 4.86 -18.44 7.94
N PRO A 52 3.74 -19.17 8.08
CA PRO A 52 2.43 -18.55 8.13
C PRO A 52 2.39 -17.51 9.25
N VAL A 53 2.05 -16.28 8.90
CA VAL A 53 1.96 -15.16 9.84
C VAL A 53 0.71 -15.33 10.68
N ASP A 54 0.89 -15.58 11.97
CA ASP A 54 -0.18 -15.50 12.96
C ASP A 54 -0.52 -14.04 13.26
N LEU A 55 -1.73 -13.61 12.86
CA LEU A 55 -2.25 -12.28 13.13
C LEU A 55 -3.18 -12.24 14.35
N SER A 56 -3.37 -13.33 15.10
CA SER A 56 -4.27 -13.37 16.25
C SER A 56 -3.88 -12.40 17.37
N ARG A 57 -2.59 -12.04 17.46
CA ARG A 57 -2.06 -11.02 18.40
C ARG A 57 -1.76 -9.68 17.73
N ALA A 58 -2.22 -9.47 16.50
CA ALA A 58 -2.14 -8.17 15.84
C ALA A 58 -3.11 -7.19 16.52
N THR A 59 -2.69 -5.93 16.65
CA THR A 59 -3.56 -4.85 17.16
C THR A 59 -4.30 -4.15 16.02
N ALA A 60 -4.06 -4.59 14.78
CA ALA A 60 -4.60 -4.00 13.57
C ALA A 60 -5.09 -5.08 12.58
N THR A 61 -6.04 -4.72 11.73
CA THR A 61 -6.61 -5.59 10.71
C THR A 61 -5.76 -5.63 9.43
N LYS A 62 -6.03 -6.61 8.56
CA LYS A 62 -5.42 -6.69 7.22
C LYS A 62 -5.61 -5.40 6.40
N HIS A 63 -6.73 -4.70 6.58
CA HIS A 63 -6.99 -3.42 5.91
C HIS A 63 -6.03 -2.32 6.36
N GLU A 64 -5.82 -2.19 7.67
CA GLU A 64 -4.99 -1.13 8.25
C GLU A 64 -3.51 -1.34 7.89
N ILE A 65 -3.07 -2.61 7.91
CA ILE A 65 -1.73 -2.99 7.47
C ILE A 65 -1.56 -2.69 5.97
N ALA A 66 -2.58 -2.99 5.14
CA ALA A 66 -2.55 -2.72 3.71
C ALA A 66 -2.49 -1.22 3.40
N VAL A 67 -3.25 -0.38 4.12
CA VAL A 67 -3.17 1.09 4.00
C VAL A 67 -1.74 1.55 4.25
N LEU A 68 -1.13 1.11 5.35
CA LEU A 68 0.23 1.53 5.67
C LEU A 68 1.23 1.03 4.62
N GLN A 69 1.06 -0.19 4.10
CA GLN A 69 1.88 -0.69 2.99
C GLN A 69 1.75 0.20 1.75
N VAL A 70 0.54 0.58 1.34
CA VAL A 70 0.33 1.45 0.19
C VAL A 70 0.98 2.81 0.39
N LEU A 71 0.89 3.39 1.58
CA LEU A 71 1.59 4.65 1.90
C LEU A 71 3.11 4.52 1.74
N SER A 72 3.69 3.36 2.08
CA SER A 72 5.13 3.12 1.86
C SER A 72 5.53 2.99 0.39
N GLU A 73 4.57 2.71 -0.49
CA GLU A 73 4.77 2.67 -1.94
C GLU A 73 4.61 4.06 -2.56
N VAL A 74 3.65 4.86 -2.09
CA VAL A 74 3.29 6.16 -2.68
C VAL A 74 4.11 7.33 -2.14
N CYS A 75 4.41 7.35 -0.84
CA CYS A 75 4.98 8.54 -0.19
C CYS A 75 6.47 8.81 -0.44
N PRO A 76 7.39 7.82 -0.46
CA PRO A 76 8.82 8.10 -0.61
C PRO A 76 9.23 9.02 -1.79
N PRO A 77 8.65 8.90 -3.00
CA PRO A 77 8.97 9.80 -4.11
C PRO A 77 8.38 11.21 -3.97
N MET A 78 7.39 11.42 -3.10
CA MET A 78 6.77 12.72 -2.85
C MET A 78 7.52 13.56 -1.81
N LEU A 79 8.40 12.92 -1.03
CA LEU A 79 9.04 13.50 0.14
C LEU A 79 10.51 13.90 -0.12
N ASN A 80 10.92 14.99 0.52
CA ASN A 80 12.33 15.38 0.57
C ASN A 80 13.15 14.37 1.41
N ARG A 81 14.49 14.51 1.41
CA ARG A 81 15.39 13.55 2.07
C ARG A 81 15.09 13.36 3.55
N GLN A 82 14.90 14.46 4.29
CA GLN A 82 14.66 14.42 5.73
C GLN A 82 13.28 13.85 6.04
N GLN A 83 12.26 14.30 5.32
CA GLN A 83 10.89 13.77 5.44
C GLN A 83 10.85 12.26 5.16
N ARG A 84 11.60 11.78 4.16
CA ARG A 84 11.66 10.35 3.83
C ARG A 84 12.27 9.51 4.95
N GLN A 85 13.31 10.02 5.62
CA GLN A 85 13.91 9.37 6.79
C GLN A 85 12.90 9.28 7.95
N ASN A 86 12.23 10.39 8.25
CA ASN A 86 11.21 10.44 9.30
C ASN A 86 10.03 9.53 8.97
N PHE A 87 9.52 9.58 7.74
CA PHE A 87 8.49 8.68 7.24
C PHE A 87 8.88 7.21 7.46
N GLN A 88 10.11 6.82 7.09
CA GLN A 88 10.54 5.43 7.24
C GLN A 88 10.60 5.01 8.71
N LYS A 89 11.03 5.90 9.61
CA LYS A 89 11.02 5.68 11.06
C LYS A 89 9.59 5.48 11.56
N THR A 90 8.70 6.43 11.27
CA THR A 90 7.27 6.39 11.59
C THR A 90 6.60 5.11 11.08
N TYR A 91 6.81 4.78 9.81
CA TYR A 91 6.28 3.57 9.18
C TYR A 91 6.72 2.30 9.92
N ASN A 92 8.01 2.19 10.25
CA ASN A 92 8.53 1.02 10.97
C ASN A 92 7.96 0.92 12.39
N GLN A 93 7.86 2.04 13.11
CA GLN A 93 7.27 2.09 14.45
C GLN A 93 5.81 1.67 14.40
N GLN A 94 5.06 2.21 13.44
CA GLN A 94 3.64 1.91 13.23
C GLN A 94 3.42 0.42 12.92
N LEU A 95 4.25 -0.16 12.06
CA LEU A 95 4.21 -1.60 11.82
C LEU A 95 4.49 -2.43 13.07
N LYS A 96 5.45 -2.02 13.90
CA LYS A 96 5.76 -2.74 15.14
C LYS A 96 4.62 -2.64 16.15
N GLN A 97 3.92 -1.51 16.23
CA GLN A 97 2.75 -1.35 17.07
C GLN A 97 1.57 -2.22 16.61
N MET A 98 1.36 -2.32 15.29
CA MET A 98 0.32 -3.15 14.69
C MET A 98 0.60 -4.65 14.81
N LEU A 99 1.86 -5.03 14.72
CA LEU A 99 2.34 -6.43 14.74
C LEU A 99 3.38 -6.63 15.86
N PRO A 100 2.99 -6.44 17.15
CA PRO A 100 3.95 -6.41 18.26
C PRO A 100 4.61 -7.77 18.48
N SER A 101 3.86 -8.83 18.21
CA SER A 101 4.28 -10.22 18.36
C SER A 101 5.11 -10.76 17.19
N ILE A 102 5.31 -9.95 16.14
CA ILE A 102 6.07 -10.34 14.95
C ILE A 102 7.45 -9.68 15.02
N ASP A 103 8.50 -10.49 14.90
CA ASP A 103 9.88 -10.01 14.93
C ASP A 103 10.22 -9.17 13.69
N ASN A 104 9.77 -9.62 12.52
CA ASN A 104 9.96 -8.91 11.26
C ASN A 104 8.62 -8.57 10.58
N PRO A 105 7.98 -7.45 10.96
CA PRO A 105 6.71 -7.01 10.38
C PRO A 105 6.74 -6.88 8.85
N LYS A 106 7.88 -6.47 8.27
CA LYS A 106 8.01 -6.32 6.81
C LYS A 106 8.00 -7.67 6.09
N ALA A 107 8.67 -8.69 6.65
CA ALA A 107 8.61 -10.04 6.10
C ALA A 107 7.19 -10.62 6.22
N ALA A 108 6.51 -10.35 7.32
CA ALA A 108 5.12 -10.75 7.51
C ALA A 108 4.18 -10.12 6.47
N ILE A 109 4.32 -8.82 6.19
CA ILE A 109 3.56 -8.14 5.14
C ILE A 109 3.85 -8.71 3.76
N ARG A 110 5.11 -9.07 3.48
CA ARG A 110 5.47 -9.75 2.23
C ARG A 110 4.76 -11.09 2.10
N TYR A 111 4.66 -11.86 3.19
CA TYR A 111 3.84 -13.08 3.19
C TYR A 111 2.36 -12.79 3.01
N LEU A 112 1.80 -11.79 3.69
CA LEU A 112 0.41 -11.38 3.47
C LEU A 112 0.16 -11.03 2.00
N SER A 113 1.11 -10.38 1.34
CA SER A 113 1.05 -10.05 -0.10
C SER A 113 0.97 -11.27 -1.03
N THR A 114 1.24 -12.49 -0.55
CA THR A 114 1.02 -13.71 -1.32
C THR A 114 -0.40 -14.28 -1.16
N GLN A 115 -1.18 -13.82 -0.18
CA GLN A 115 -2.54 -14.27 0.06
C GLN A 115 -3.54 -13.51 -0.80
N GLN A 116 -4.48 -14.24 -1.41
CA GLN A 116 -5.41 -13.66 -2.39
C GLN A 116 -6.32 -12.57 -1.81
N ASP A 117 -6.82 -12.77 -0.59
CA ASP A 117 -7.67 -11.80 0.10
C ASP A 117 -6.92 -10.49 0.38
N TYR A 118 -5.68 -10.59 0.85
CA TYR A 118 -4.84 -9.43 1.12
C TYR A 118 -4.43 -8.70 -0.16
N ARG A 119 -4.17 -9.42 -1.27
CA ARG A 119 -3.92 -8.80 -2.58
C ARG A 119 -5.12 -7.97 -3.05
N THR A 120 -6.34 -8.47 -2.87
CA THR A 120 -7.57 -7.72 -3.18
C THR A 120 -7.67 -6.45 -2.35
N ILE A 121 -7.40 -6.54 -1.05
CA ILE A 121 -7.38 -5.38 -0.16
C ILE A 121 -6.30 -4.37 -0.61
N LEU A 122 -5.07 -4.83 -0.85
CA LEU A 122 -3.98 -3.97 -1.33
C LEU A 122 -4.33 -3.25 -2.63
N SER A 123 -4.93 -3.95 -3.60
CA SER A 123 -5.35 -3.34 -4.85
C SER A 123 -6.40 -2.25 -4.64
N SER A 124 -7.38 -2.51 -3.77
CA SER A 124 -8.41 -1.53 -3.40
C SER A 124 -7.80 -0.29 -2.75
N MET A 125 -6.90 -0.49 -1.78
CA MET A 125 -6.23 0.61 -1.09
C MET A 125 -5.33 1.42 -2.03
N ARG A 126 -4.61 0.77 -2.97
CA ARG A 126 -3.83 1.48 -3.99
C ARG A 126 -4.72 2.34 -4.88
N ASN A 127 -5.79 1.77 -5.40
CA ASN A 127 -6.72 2.51 -6.27
C ASN A 127 -7.33 3.71 -5.54
N TRP A 128 -7.70 3.50 -4.27
CA TRP A 128 -8.21 4.56 -3.42
C TRP A 128 -7.17 5.67 -3.18
N THR A 129 -5.93 5.35 -2.80
CA THR A 129 -4.86 6.35 -2.62
C THR A 129 -4.53 7.09 -3.92
N LEU A 130 -4.50 6.38 -5.05
CA LEU A 130 -4.23 6.97 -6.36
C LEU A 130 -5.41 7.77 -6.95
N SER A 131 -6.62 7.67 -6.36
CA SER A 131 -7.77 8.48 -6.77
C SER A 131 -7.67 9.94 -6.32
N TYR A 132 -6.83 10.22 -5.33
CA TYR A 132 -6.56 11.58 -4.84
C TYR A 132 -5.59 12.32 -5.75
N SER A 133 -5.71 13.65 -5.74
CA SER A 133 -4.74 14.51 -6.41
C SER A 133 -3.33 14.34 -5.83
N ARG A 134 -2.33 14.78 -6.59
CA ARG A 134 -0.94 14.75 -6.14
C ARG A 134 -0.73 15.57 -4.86
N ASP A 135 -1.42 16.71 -4.73
CA ASP A 135 -1.27 17.61 -3.60
C ASP A 135 -1.92 17.03 -2.33
N GLU A 136 -3.08 16.38 -2.45
CA GLU A 136 -3.71 15.65 -1.35
C GLU A 136 -2.82 14.49 -0.86
N ASN A 137 -2.27 13.72 -1.79
CA ASN A 137 -1.33 12.66 -1.47
C ASN A 137 -0.05 13.19 -0.81
N LEU A 138 0.50 14.31 -1.30
CA LEU A 138 1.66 14.97 -0.69
C LEU A 138 1.38 15.46 0.74
N ALA A 139 0.21 16.03 0.99
CA ALA A 139 -0.20 16.46 2.34
C ALA A 139 -0.25 15.26 3.30
N LEU A 140 -0.92 14.17 2.90
CA LEU A 140 -0.97 12.94 3.70
C LEU A 140 0.43 12.36 3.99
N CYS A 141 1.29 12.34 2.97
CA CYS A 141 2.66 11.86 3.14
C CYS A 141 3.50 12.75 4.05
N THR A 142 3.30 14.07 3.99
CA THR A 142 3.99 15.05 4.84
C THR A 142 3.54 14.95 6.28
N ASP A 143 2.23 14.75 6.52
CA ASP A 143 1.67 14.52 7.84
C ASP A 143 2.27 13.26 8.47
N LEU A 144 2.35 12.17 7.71
CA LEU A 144 2.94 10.92 8.20
C LEU A 144 4.45 11.06 8.46
N ALA A 145 5.16 11.84 7.63
CA ALA A 145 6.58 12.15 7.82
C ALA A 145 6.85 13.10 9.00
N SER A 146 5.83 13.82 9.47
CA SER A 146 5.93 14.79 10.57
C SER A 146 5.26 14.31 11.85
N ALA A 147 4.71 13.09 11.83
CA ALA A 147 4.03 12.52 12.98
C ALA A 147 5.04 12.11 14.07
N ASP A 148 4.89 12.71 15.25
CA ASP A 148 5.58 12.30 16.46
C ASP A 148 4.82 11.17 17.17
N PHE A 149 5.57 10.16 17.65
CA PHE A 149 5.09 8.98 18.38
C PHE A 149 5.91 8.74 19.64
#